data_AF-A0AAW4WX16-F1
#
_entry.id   AF-A0AAW4WX16-F1
#
_cell.length_a   1.000
_cell.length_b   1.000
_cell.length_c   1.000
_cell.angle_alpha   90.00
_cell.angle_beta   90.00
_cell.angle_gamma   90.00
#
_symmetry.space_group_name_H-M   'P 1'
#
loop_
_entity.id
_entity.type
_entity.pdbx_description
1 polymer ?
#
loop_
_entity_poly.entity_id
_entity_poly.type
_entity_poly.pdbx_seq_one_letter_code
_entity_poly.pdbx_strand_id
1 'polypeptide(L)'
;YILSYVAVGARSVENQEHRLTVSGIDIPAGMKNPTSGDLSVMINSVIAAQGSHSFIYRTWEVKTSGNPLAHTILRGATNKHGNSV
;
A
#
# COMPACT_ATOMS: atom_id res chain seq x y z
N TYR A 1 -16.75 13.37 6.39
CA TYR A 1 -15.59 12.64 5.84
C TYR A 1 -15.73 12.55 4.33
N ILE A 2 -14.72 12.97 3.57
CA ILE A 2 -14.76 12.97 2.09
C ILE A 2 -14.27 11.61 1.52
N LEU A 3 -13.40 10.92 2.25
CA LEU A 3 -12.87 9.61 1.88
C LEU A 3 -13.31 8.57 2.89
N SER A 4 -13.74 7.41 2.39
CA SER A 4 -14.12 6.24 3.19
C SER A 4 -13.27 5.00 2.88
N TYR A 5 -12.49 5.04 1.81
CA TYR A 5 -11.64 3.95 1.36
C TYR A 5 -10.50 4.48 0.49
N VAL A 6 -9.32 3.86 0.59
CA VAL A 6 -8.16 4.16 -0.26
C VAL A 6 -7.65 2.89 -0.92
N ALA A 7 -7.24 2.98 -2.19
CA ALA A 7 -6.55 1.90 -2.89
C ALA A 7 -5.18 2.38 -3.38
N VAL A 8 -4.12 1.67 -3.01
CA VAL A 8 -2.78 1.91 -3.55
C VAL A 8 -2.63 1.16 -4.87
N GLY A 9 -2.17 1.87 -5.90
CA GLY A 9 -2.00 1.35 -7.25
C GLY A 9 -0.91 0.28 -7.35
N ALA A 10 -1.08 -0.67 -8.29
CA ALA A 10 -0.15 -1.78 -8.51
C ALA A 10 1.28 -1.35 -8.88
N ARG A 11 1.46 -0.18 -9.50
CA ARG A 11 2.80 0.36 -9.87
C ARG A 11 3.52 1.05 -8.72
N SER A 12 2.84 1.21 -7.59
CA SER A 12 3.33 2.03 -6.50
C SER A 12 3.11 1.37 -5.14
N VAL A 13 2.71 0.09 -5.14
CA VAL A 13 2.57 -0.71 -3.93
C VAL A 13 3.94 -0.92 -3.27
N GLU A 14 4.99 -1.06 -4.08
CA GLU A 14 6.35 -1.21 -3.57
C GLU A 14 6.94 0.09 -3.02
N ASN A 15 6.34 1.24 -3.35
CA ASN A 15 6.85 2.55 -2.95
C ASN A 15 6.68 2.75 -1.44
N GLN A 16 7.80 3.01 -0.76
CA GLN A 16 7.82 3.17 0.68
C GLN A 16 6.95 4.34 1.17
N GLU A 17 6.98 5.48 0.48
CA GLU A 17 6.19 6.66 0.87
C GLU A 17 4.68 6.38 0.88
N HIS A 18 4.18 5.55 -0.04
CA HIS A 18 2.78 5.14 0.01
C HIS A 18 2.47 4.24 1.21
N ARG A 19 3.38 3.32 1.57
CA ARG A 19 3.20 2.47 2.75
C ARG A 19 3.18 3.29 4.03
N LEU A 20 4.11 4.25 4.13
CA LEU A 20 4.21 5.19 5.24
C LEU A 20 2.97 6.09 5.33
N THR A 21 2.51 6.63 4.20
CA THR A 21 1.30 7.46 4.17
C THR A 21 0.07 6.66 4.61
N VAL A 22 -0.09 5.43 4.13
CA VAL A 22 -1.22 4.57 4.53
C VAL A 22 -1.19 4.25 6.02
N SER A 23 -0.01 4.11 6.63
CA SER A 23 0.09 3.86 8.07
C SER A 23 -0.50 4.97 8.94
N GLY A 24 -0.70 6.17 8.38
CA GLY A 24 -1.26 7.34 9.06
C GLY A 24 -2.72 7.66 8.76
N ILE A 25 -3.42 6.86 7.96
CA ILE A 25 -4.85 7.09 7.66
C ILE A 25 -5.75 6.22 8.55
N ASP A 26 -6.91 6.76 8.92
CA ASP A 26 -7.89 6.17 9.85
C ASP A 26 -9.03 5.41 9.14
N ILE A 27 -8.86 5.13 7.84
CA ILE A 27 -9.84 4.43 6.99
C ILE A 27 -9.21 3.20 6.32
N PRO A 28 -10.04 2.24 5.86
CA PRO A 28 -9.54 1.06 5.16
C PRO A 28 -8.71 1.39 3.92
N ALA A 29 -7.59 0.68 3.77
CA ALA A 29 -6.66 0.87 2.67
C ALA A 29 -6.28 -0.46 2.01
N GLY A 30 -6.51 -0.59 0.71
CA GLY A 30 -6.17 -1.79 -0.03
C GLY A 30 -4.88 -1.64 -0.84
N MET A 31 -3.99 -2.63 -0.73
CA MET A 31 -2.73 -2.74 -1.47
C MET A 31 -2.92 -3.69 -2.65
N LYS A 32 -2.85 -3.17 -3.88
CA LYS A 32 -2.95 -4.02 -5.09
C LYS A 32 -1.68 -4.83 -5.30
N ASN A 33 -1.82 -6.09 -5.71
CA ASN A 33 -0.66 -6.84 -6.18
C ASN A 33 -0.02 -6.16 -7.42
N PRO A 34 1.33 -6.19 -7.54
CA PRO A 34 2.04 -5.56 -8.64
C PRO A 34 1.66 -6.14 -9.99
N THR A 35 2.04 -5.47 -11.08
CA THR A 35 1.76 -5.95 -12.45
C THR A 35 2.39 -7.30 -12.76
N SER A 36 3.50 -7.63 -12.09
CA SER A 36 4.19 -8.93 -12.16
C SER A 36 3.41 -10.07 -11.49
N GLY A 37 2.48 -9.77 -10.58
CA GLY A 37 1.81 -10.79 -9.76
C GLY A 37 2.54 -11.21 -8.50
N ASP A 38 3.72 -10.65 -8.19
CA ASP A 38 4.45 -11.01 -6.96
C ASP A 38 3.69 -10.56 -5.71
N LEU A 39 3.09 -11.54 -5.03
CA LEU A 39 2.29 -11.31 -3.83
C LEU A 39 3.16 -10.89 -2.63
N SER A 40 4.46 -11.22 -2.63
CA SER A 40 5.36 -10.88 -1.54
C SER A 40 5.50 -9.37 -1.39
N VAL A 41 5.59 -8.65 -2.51
CA VAL A 41 5.62 -7.18 -2.54
C VAL A 41 4.36 -6.60 -1.91
N MET A 42 3.20 -7.15 -2.26
CA MET A 42 1.90 -6.71 -1.72
C MET A 42 1.80 -6.97 -0.21
N ILE A 43 2.17 -8.18 0.23
CA ILE A 43 2.14 -8.58 1.65
C ILE A 43 3.06 -7.69 2.48
N ASN A 44 4.30 -7.46 2.01
CA ASN A 44 5.23 -6.54 2.67
C ASN A 44 4.70 -5.12 2.77
N SER A 45 3.89 -4.69 1.81
CA SER A 45 3.27 -3.37 1.80
C SER A 45 2.16 -3.25 2.84
N VAL A 46 1.35 -4.31 3.01
CA VAL A 46 0.35 -4.40 4.08
C VAL A 46 1.01 -4.41 5.45
N ILE A 47 2.03 -5.26 5.64
CA ILE A 47 2.77 -5.35 6.92
C ILE A 47 3.39 -3.99 7.27
N ALA A 48 4.02 -3.33 6.30
CA ALA A 48 4.56 -1.99 6.52
C ALA A 48 3.46 -1.00 6.89
N ALA A 49 2.34 -0.96 6.17
CA ALA A 49 1.23 -0.05 6.47
C ALA A 49 0.59 -0.31 7.85
N GLN A 50 0.59 -1.55 8.34
CA GLN A 50 0.10 -1.90 9.67
C GLN A 50 1.08 -1.52 10.79
N GLY A 51 2.36 -1.33 10.47
CA GLY A 51 3.39 -0.91 11.44
C GLY A 51 3.39 0.60 11.71
N SER A 52 3.94 0.99 12.86
CA SER A 52 4.21 2.38 13.20
C SER A 52 5.45 2.89 12.49
N HIS A 53 5.46 4.18 12.14
CA HIS A 53 6.58 4.83 11.45
C HIS A 53 6.85 6.24 11.96
N SER A 54 8.08 6.69 11.72
CA SER A 54 8.50 8.09 11.83
C SER A 54 9.19 8.49 10.53
N PHE A 55 8.66 9.49 9.82
CA PHE A 55 9.18 9.89 8.50
C PHE A 55 8.92 11.36 8.20
N ILE A 56 9.56 11.89 7.16
CA ILE A 56 9.38 13.28 6.72
C ILE A 56 8.38 13.34 5.58
N TYR A 57 7.27 14.05 5.78
CA TYR A 57 6.27 14.31 4.74
C TYR A 57 6.14 15.81 4.50
N ARG A 58 6.50 16.27 3.30
CA ARG A 58 6.46 17.70 2.93
C ARG A 58 7.13 18.60 4.00
N THR A 59 8.34 18.23 4.42
CA THR A 59 9.13 18.90 5.48
C THR A 59 8.58 18.84 6.91
N TRP A 60 7.52 18.05 7.16
CA TRP A 60 7.02 17.77 8.50
C TRP A 60 7.50 16.41 8.99
N GLU A 61 7.92 16.33 10.26
CA GLU A 61 8.09 15.05 10.94
C GLU A 61 6.72 14.47 11.27
N VAL A 62 6.42 13.30 10.71
CA VAL A 62 5.17 12.58 10.89
C VAL A 62 5.43 11.31 11.66
N LYS A 63 4.61 11.04 12.68
CA LYS A 63 4.58 9.79 13.43
C LYS A 63 3.22 9.13 13.26
N THR A 64 3.23 7.85 12.95
CA THR A 64 2.01 7.06 12.73
C THR A 64 2.01 5.84 13.64
N SER A 65 0.82 5.40 14.04
CA SER A 65 0.64 4.18 14.83
C SER A 65 0.49 2.92 13.98
N GLY A 66 0.36 3.08 12.66
CA GLY A 66 -0.03 1.99 11.76
C GLY A 66 -1.53 1.98 11.48
N ASN A 67 -1.89 1.41 10.33
CA ASN A 67 -3.26 1.25 9.88
C ASN A 67 -3.66 -0.23 9.93
N PRO A 68 -4.40 -0.67 10.98
CA PRO A 68 -4.83 -2.06 11.13
C PRO A 68 -5.85 -2.49 10.06
N LEU A 69 -6.44 -1.54 9.33
CA LEU A 69 -7.41 -1.79 8.27
C LEU A 69 -6.75 -1.97 6.89
N ALA A 70 -5.41 -1.91 6.82
CA ALA A 70 -4.68 -2.20 5.60
C ALA A 70 -4.85 -3.68 5.20
N HIS A 71 -5.18 -3.92 3.92
CA HIS A 71 -5.47 -5.26 3.39
C HIS A 71 -5.00 -5.40 1.95
N THR A 72 -5.09 -6.62 1.41
CA THR A 72 -4.69 -6.95 0.05
C THR A 72 -5.84 -6.75 -0.95
N ILE A 73 -5.51 -6.35 -2.18
CA ILE A 73 -6.42 -6.38 -3.32
C ILE A 73 -5.79 -7.24 -4.42
N LEU A 74 -6.40 -8.38 -4.71
CA LEU A 74 -6.03 -9.21 -5.85
C LEU A 74 -6.65 -8.65 -7.13
N ARG A 75 -5.83 -8.46 -8.16
CA ARG A 75 -6.23 -7.87 -9.46
C ARG A 75 -5.62 -8.57 -10.68
N GLY A 76 -5.23 -9.84 -10.52
CA GLY A 76 -4.55 -10.64 -11.54
C GLY A 76 -3.13 -10.17 -11.83
N ALA A 77 -2.46 -10.83 -12.77
CA ALA A 77 -1.10 -10.51 -13.17
C ALA A 77 -0.95 -10.51 -14.70
N THR A 78 0.13 -9.91 -15.17
CA THR A 78 0.51 -9.93 -16.59
C THR A 78 1.90 -10.50 -16.69
N ASN A 79 2.08 -11.48 -17.57
CA ASN A 79 3.40 -12.01 -17.85
C ASN A 79 4.20 -11.01 -18.71
N LYS A 80 5.49 -11.31 -18.95
CA LYS A 80 6.40 -10.48 -19.74
C LYS A 80 5.95 -10.20 -21.18
N HIS A 81 4.98 -10.95 -21.70
CA HIS A 81 4.40 -10.79 -23.04
C HIS A 81 3.07 -10.03 -23.02
N GLY A 82 2.63 -9.50 -21.88
CA GLY A 82 1.39 -8.75 -21.74
C GLY A 82 0.13 -9.61 -21.62
N ASN A 83 0.26 -10.94 -21.55
CA ASN A 83 -0.88 -11.83 -21.39
C ASN A 83 -1.30 -11.89 -19.93
N SER A 84 -2.61 -11.88 -19.67
CA SER A 84 -3.18 -12.15 -18.35
C SER A 84 -2.83 -13.56 -17.88
N VAL A 85 -2.44 -13.66 -16.62
CA VAL A 85 -2.13 -14.90 -15.89
C VAL A 85 -2.80 -14.89 -14.53
#